data_AF-A0A959HHJ0-F1
#
_entry.id   AF-A0A959HHJ0-F1
#
_cell.length_a   1.000
_cell.length_b   1.000
_cell.length_c   1.000
_cell.angle_alpha   90.00
_cell.angle_beta   90.00
_cell.angle_gamma   90.00
#
_symmetry.space_group_name_H-M   'P 1'
#
loop_
_entity.id
_entity.type
_entity.pdbx_description
1 polymer ?
#
loop_
_entity_poly.entity_id
_entity_poly.type
_entity_poly.pdbx_seq_one_letter_code
_entity_poly.pdbx_strand_id
1 'polypeptide(L)'
;MPFGLLSLFLAGGSFSPVAWLVVPLSVVIAAVFTIMEKTGAANEDPFENRVTDVPLTALCNTVERDLKEQLGEAALPEKLVAVDGYLW
;
A
#
# COMPACT_ATOMS: atom_id res chain seq x y z
N MET A 1 13.64 13.69 -8.37
CA MET A 1 14.86 13.11 -9.00
C MET A 1 16.11 13.54 -8.23
N PRO A 2 16.92 12.61 -7.69
CA PRO A 2 17.96 12.86 -6.67
C PRO A 2 19.25 13.53 -7.20
N PHE A 3 19.31 13.99 -8.44
CA PHE A 3 20.48 14.63 -9.05
C PHE A 3 20.89 15.95 -8.38
N GLY A 4 20.01 16.59 -7.61
CA GLY A 4 20.37 17.77 -6.81
C GLY A 4 21.40 17.49 -5.72
N LEU A 5 21.59 16.24 -5.30
CA LEU A 5 22.61 15.87 -4.32
C LEU A 5 24.03 15.85 -4.92
N LEU A 6 24.18 15.73 -6.24
CA LEU A 6 25.50 15.75 -6.87
C LEU A 6 26.25 17.07 -6.60
N SER A 7 25.55 18.19 -6.57
CA SER A 7 26.17 19.49 -6.27
C SER A 7 26.71 19.57 -4.85
N LEU A 8 26.08 18.89 -3.88
CA LEU A 8 26.51 18.85 -2.49
C LEU A 8 27.82 18.05 -2.32
N PHE A 9 27.98 16.95 -3.05
CA PHE A 9 29.17 16.11 -3.00
C PHE A 9 30.31 16.62 -3.91
N LEU A 10 30.01 17.47 -4.89
CA LEU A 10 31.01 18.13 -5.76
C LEU A 10 31.41 19.53 -5.28
N ALA A 11 30.69 20.13 -4.32
CA ALA A 11 30.96 21.48 -3.79
C ALA A 11 32.37 21.65 -3.19
N GLY A 12 33.08 20.55 -2.88
CA GLY A 12 34.46 20.55 -2.39
C GLY A 12 35.55 20.63 -3.47
N GLY A 13 35.21 20.77 -4.76
CA GLY A 13 36.18 20.99 -5.84
C GLY A 13 37.07 19.80 -6.22
N SER A 14 36.88 18.62 -5.61
CA SER A 14 37.59 17.38 -5.97
C SER A 14 36.69 16.17 -5.73
N PHE A 15 36.84 15.12 -6.56
CA PHE A 15 36.21 13.82 -6.35
C PHE A 15 36.80 13.16 -5.10
N SER A 16 36.22 13.49 -3.94
CA SER A 16 36.55 12.85 -2.68
C SER A 16 36.07 11.38 -2.72
N PRO A 17 36.77 10.42 -2.08
CA PRO A 17 36.35 9.01 -2.06
C PRO A 17 34.92 8.78 -1.52
N VAL A 18 34.35 9.74 -0.79
CA VAL A 18 32.94 9.73 -0.35
C VAL A 18 31.93 10.03 -1.46
N ALA A 19 32.34 10.53 -2.63
CA ALA A 19 31.45 10.83 -3.75
C ALA A 19 30.73 9.58 -4.30
N TRP A 20 31.32 8.39 -4.15
CA TRP A 20 30.68 7.12 -4.49
C TRP A 20 29.37 6.88 -3.70
N LEU A 21 29.22 7.44 -2.48
CA LEU A 21 28.01 7.29 -1.66
C LEU A 21 26.76 7.93 -2.27
N VAL A 22 26.92 8.80 -3.26
CA VAL A 22 25.80 9.39 -4.01
C VAL A 22 24.95 8.31 -4.67
N VAL A 23 25.58 7.25 -5.19
CA VAL A 23 24.88 6.15 -5.87
C VAL A 23 23.93 5.41 -4.90
N PRO A 24 24.38 4.77 -3.81
CA PRO A 24 23.47 4.08 -2.90
C PRO A 24 22.45 5.02 -2.25
N LEU A 25 22.84 6.26 -1.93
CA LEU A 25 21.90 7.24 -1.36
C LEU A 25 20.79 7.60 -2.35
N SER A 26 21.12 7.83 -3.62
CA SER A 26 20.14 8.11 -4.66
C SER A 26 19.19 6.93 -4.90
N VAL A 27 19.69 5.69 -4.82
CA VAL A 27 18.88 4.47 -4.92
C VAL A 27 17.89 4.37 -3.75
N VAL A 28 18.34 4.63 -2.52
CA VAL A 28 17.46 4.62 -1.34
C VAL A 28 16.37 5.68 -1.46
N ILE A 29 16.73 6.90 -1.85
CA ILE A 29 15.76 7.99 -2.06
C ILE A 29 14.76 7.59 -3.16
N ALA A 30 15.25 7.08 -4.29
CA ALA A 30 14.38 6.60 -5.37
C ALA A 30 13.42 5.52 -4.88
N ALA A 31 13.89 4.55 -4.10
CA ALA A 31 13.06 3.50 -3.53
C ALA A 31 11.95 4.04 -2.65
N VAL A 32 12.24 5.03 -1.79
CA VAL A 32 11.21 5.69 -0.95
C VAL A 32 10.12 6.33 -1.81
N PHE A 33 10.50 7.08 -2.85
CA PHE A 33 9.52 7.68 -3.76
C PHE A 33 8.70 6.65 -4.52
N THR A 34 9.33 5.56 -4.99
CA THR A 34 8.62 4.47 -5.69
C THR A 34 7.64 3.75 -4.76
N ILE A 35 7.99 3.52 -3.50
CA ILE A 35 7.08 2.91 -2.53
C ILE A 35 5.91 3.87 -2.27
N MET A 36 6.17 5.16 -2.08
CA MET A 36 5.13 6.18 -1.87
C MET A 36 4.16 6.24 -3.05
N GLU A 37 4.66 6.21 -4.28
CA GLU A 37 3.85 6.19 -5.50
C GLU A 37 2.96 4.95 -5.58
N LYS A 38 3.54 3.76 -5.37
CA LYS A 38 2.79 2.49 -5.42
C LYS A 38 1.71 2.41 -4.34
N THR A 39 2.01 2.84 -3.12
CA THR A 39 1.03 2.90 -2.03
C THR A 39 -0.06 3.91 -2.33
N GLY A 40 0.28 5.05 -2.93
CA GLY A 40 -0.69 6.04 -3.39
C GLY A 40 -1.65 5.45 -4.43
N ALA A 41 -1.11 4.79 -5.46
CA ALA A 41 -1.90 4.17 -6.51
C ALA A 41 -2.79 3.02 -6.00
N ALA A 42 -2.34 2.26 -5.01
CA ALA A 42 -3.16 1.22 -4.37
C ALA A 42 -4.35 1.82 -3.56
N ASN A 43 -4.21 3.04 -3.06
CA ASN A 43 -5.23 3.71 -2.26
C ASN A 43 -6.11 4.67 -3.08
N GLU A 44 -5.82 4.87 -4.36
CA GLU A 44 -6.59 5.75 -5.25
C GLU A 44 -8.00 5.20 -5.47
N ASP A 45 -8.11 3.87 -5.65
CA ASP A 45 -9.36 3.16 -5.90
C ASP A 45 -9.54 2.00 -4.89
N PRO A 46 -9.90 2.28 -3.63
CA PRO A 46 -9.91 1.28 -2.55
C PRO A 46 -11.08 0.27 -2.62
N PHE A 47 -11.88 0.32 -3.68
CA PHE A 47 -13.12 -0.45 -3.86
C PHE A 47 -13.19 -1.19 -5.20
N GLU A 48 -12.05 -1.35 -5.89
CA GLU A 48 -11.97 -2.08 -7.16
C GLU A 48 -11.94 -3.61 -6.99
N ASN A 49 -12.08 -4.10 -5.76
CA ASN A 49 -12.06 -5.52 -5.44
C ASN A 49 -10.73 -6.19 -5.80
N ARG A 50 -9.63 -5.47 -5.63
CA ARG A 50 -8.26 -6.02 -5.68
C ARG A 50 -7.93 -6.64 -4.32
N VAL A 51 -6.89 -7.48 -4.32
CA VAL A 51 -6.41 -8.22 -3.13
C VAL A 51 -6.04 -7.30 -1.95
N THR A 52 -5.63 -6.06 -2.24
CA THR A 52 -5.25 -5.04 -1.25
C THR A 52 -6.39 -4.11 -0.86
N ASP A 53 -7.54 -4.24 -1.50
CA ASP A 53 -8.67 -3.32 -1.34
C ASP A 53 -9.54 -3.72 -0.15
N VAL A 54 -10.53 -2.89 0.15
CA VAL A 54 -11.49 -3.17 1.22
C VAL A 54 -12.44 -4.30 0.76
N PRO A 55 -12.61 -5.38 1.55
CA PRO A 55 -13.50 -6.49 1.20
C PRO A 55 -14.96 -6.10 1.44
N LEU A 56 -15.53 -5.33 0.51
CA LEU A 56 -16.90 -4.83 0.59
C LEU A 56 -17.91 -5.97 0.67
N THR A 57 -17.67 -7.10 0.02
CA THR A 57 -18.63 -8.23 0.03
C THR A 57 -18.69 -8.87 1.42
N ALA A 58 -17.53 -9.12 2.04
CA ALA A 58 -17.44 -9.63 3.41
C ALA A 58 -18.02 -8.65 4.43
N LEU A 59 -17.81 -7.34 4.25
CA LEU A 59 -18.40 -6.33 5.11
C LEU A 59 -19.94 -6.31 4.98
N CYS A 60 -20.47 -6.31 3.75
CA CYS A 60 -21.91 -6.37 3.51
C CYS A 60 -22.52 -7.66 4.07
N ASN A 61 -21.87 -8.81 3.88
CA ASN A 61 -22.32 -10.09 4.46
C ASN A 61 -22.36 -10.02 5.99
N THR A 62 -21.36 -9.40 6.62
CA THR A 62 -21.32 -9.23 8.08
C THR A 62 -22.46 -8.32 8.55
N VAL A 63 -22.64 -7.16 7.91
CA VAL A 63 -23.74 -6.23 8.25
C VAL A 63 -25.11 -6.88 8.03
N GLU A 64 -25.30 -7.63 6.94
CA GLU A 64 -26.54 -8.36 6.68
C GLU A 64 -26.84 -9.38 7.78
N ARG A 65 -25.82 -10.13 8.22
CA ARG A 65 -25.96 -11.07 9.34
C ARG A 65 -26.33 -10.36 10.63
N ASP A 66 -25.62 -9.29 10.99
CA ASP A 66 -25.86 -8.55 12.22
C ASP A 66 -27.30 -8.01 12.28
N LEU A 67 -27.80 -7.48 11.15
CA LEU A 67 -29.18 -6.99 11.06
C LEU A 67 -30.21 -8.12 11.19
N LYS A 68 -29.98 -9.26 10.54
CA LYS A 68 -30.88 -10.43 10.63
C LYS A 68 -30.88 -11.06 12.02
N GLU A 69 -29.72 -11.12 12.67
CA GLU A 69 -29.58 -11.58 14.06
C GLU A 69 -30.36 -10.66 15.02
N GLN A 70 -30.27 -9.34 14.85
CA GLN A 70 -31.06 -8.38 15.64
C GLN A 70 -32.58 -8.50 15.43
N LEU A 71 -33.01 -8.90 14.23
CA LEU A 71 -34.41 -9.16 13.90
C LEU A 71 -34.92 -10.54 14.37
N GLY A 72 -34.02 -11.40 14.89
CA GLY A 72 -34.37 -12.74 15.35
C GLY A 72 -34.60 -13.76 14.23
N GLU A 73 -34.06 -13.50 13.02
CA GLU A 73 -34.17 -14.43 11.90
C GLU A 73 -33.24 -15.64 12.09
N ALA A 74 -33.77 -16.86 11.91
CA ALA A 74 -32.98 -18.09 12.01
C ALA A 74 -32.14 -18.39 10.76
N ALA A 75 -32.52 -17.81 9.61
CA ALA A 75 -31.86 -18.02 8.32
C ALA A 75 -30.82 -16.92 8.06
N LEU A 76 -29.64 -17.08 8.66
CA LEU A 76 -28.52 -16.18 8.45
C LEU A 76 -27.76 -16.56 7.18
N PRO A 77 -27.32 -15.58 6.35
CA PRO A 77 -26.47 -15.88 5.21
C PRO A 77 -25.14 -16.46 5.67
N GLU A 78 -24.55 -17.32 4.84
CA GLU A 78 -23.28 -17.99 5.16
C GLU A 78 -22.19 -16.94 5.36
N LYS A 79 -21.38 -17.12 6.41
CA LYS A 79 -20.29 -16.20 6.72
C LYS A 79 -19.17 -16.40 5.69
N LEU A 80 -18.83 -15.34 4.98
CA LEU A 80 -17.70 -15.38 4.05
C LEU A 80 -16.39 -15.65 4.81
N VAL A 81 -15.64 -16.65 4.34
CA VAL A 81 -14.34 -17.06 4.87
C VAL A 81 -13.24 -16.63 3.90
N ALA A 82 -12.03 -16.41 4.44
CA ALA A 82 -10.90 -16.03 3.62
C ALA A 82 -10.51 -17.15 2.64
N VAL A 83 -10.32 -16.80 1.38
CA VAL A 83 -9.78 -17.69 0.35
C VAL A 83 -8.31 -17.31 0.16
N ASP A 84 -7.40 -18.25 0.40
CA ASP A 84 -5.95 -18.03 0.30
C ASP A 84 -5.42 -16.84 1.12
N GLY A 85 -6.07 -16.56 2.26
CA GLY A 85 -5.70 -15.47 3.16
C GLY A 85 -6.37 -14.12 2.86
N TYR A 86 -7.22 -14.04 1.84
CA TYR A 86 -7.91 -12.82 1.43
C TYR A 86 -9.42 -12.94 1.56
N LEU A 87 -10.05 -11.87 2.02
CA LEU A 87 -11.50 -11.68 1.98
C LEU A 87 -11.83 -10.76 0.81
N TRP A 88 -13.00 -10.94 0.24
CA TRP A 88 -13.54 -10.17 -0.88
C TRP A 88 -14.89 -9.58 -0.48
#